data_AF-A0A7J2ZCX1-F1
#
_entry.id   AF-A0A7J2ZCX1-F1
#
_cell.length_a   1.000
_cell.length_b   1.000
_cell.length_c   1.000
_cell.angle_alpha   90.00
_cell.angle_beta   90.00
_cell.angle_gamma   90.00
#
_symmetry.space_group_name_H-M   'P 1'
#
loop_
_entity.id
_entity.type
_entity.pdbx_description
1 polymer ?
#
loop_
_entity_poly.entity_id
_entity_poly.type
_entity_poly.pdbx_seq_one_letter_code
_entity_poly.pdbx_strand_id
1 'polypeptide(L)'
;MTEKEDIASIALLEFLNAVEAGIASARQRIKEAKIGWDPDQIKWEETQGTSGPYQRSEDTNNPEFKAMLKDLQAHNGKLTKEGWFYWIFQNATTVGRKKRNQTPATKTK
;
A
#
# COMPACT_ATOMS: atom_id res chain seq x y z
N MET A 1 37.22 28.88 28.02
CA MET A 1 36.01 28.81 27.18
C MET A 1 36.28 27.75 26.14
N THR A 2 36.35 26.48 26.55
CA THR A 2 36.83 25.43 25.64
C THR A 2 36.18 24.10 25.96
N GLU A 3 36.27 23.57 27.20
CA GLU A 3 35.70 22.26 27.52
C GLU A 3 34.17 22.18 27.48
N LYS A 4 33.45 23.19 27.98
CA LYS A 4 31.96 23.17 28.00
C LYS A 4 31.36 23.36 26.61
N GLU A 5 32.01 24.15 25.76
CA GLU A 5 31.61 24.34 24.35
C GLU A 5 31.89 23.08 23.53
N ASP A 6 32.96 22.35 23.85
CA ASP A 6 33.29 21.06 23.25
C ASP A 6 32.25 19.99 23.60
N ILE A 7 31.86 19.89 24.89
CA ILE A 7 30.79 18.98 25.34
C ILE A 7 29.45 19.30 24.68
N ALA A 8 29.07 20.58 24.60
CA ALA A 8 27.82 20.99 23.97
C ALA A 8 27.82 20.66 22.47
N SER A 9 28.97 20.83 21.80
CA SER A 9 29.13 20.51 20.38
C SER A 9 29.07 19.00 20.15
N ILE A 10 29.70 18.19 21.00
CA ILE A 10 29.63 16.73 20.94
C ILE A 10 28.18 16.25 21.13
N ALA A 11 27.50 16.74 22.17
CA ALA A 11 26.10 16.37 22.43
C ALA A 11 25.17 16.78 21.28
N LEU A 12 25.41 17.93 20.66
CA LEU A 12 24.66 18.37 19.48
C LEU A 12 24.93 17.46 18.27
N LEU A 13 26.18 17.07 18.02
CA LEU A 13 26.53 16.15 16.93
C LEU A 13 25.91 14.76 17.13
N GLU A 14 25.92 14.23 18.35
CA GLU A 14 25.27 12.97 18.67
C GLU A 14 23.76 13.03 18.43
N PHE A 15 23.11 14.12 18.84
CA PHE A 15 21.69 14.35 18.56
C PHE A 15 21.40 14.41 17.06
N LEU A 16 22.19 15.18 16.30
CA LEU A 16 22.01 15.30 14.85
C LEU A 16 22.14 13.95 14.15
N ASN A 17 23.16 13.16 14.50
CA ASN A 17 23.35 11.80 13.97
C ASN A 17 22.15 10.89 14.28
N ALA A 18 21.61 10.96 15.50
CA ALA A 18 20.44 10.18 15.88
C ALA A 18 19.18 10.59 15.10
N VAL A 19 18.99 11.90 14.87
CA VAL A 19 17.88 12.43 14.05
C VAL A 19 18.01 11.97 12.60
N GLU A 20 19.21 12.03 12.01
CA GLU A 20 19.45 11.55 10.66
C GLU A 20 19.15 10.05 10.50
N ALA A 21 19.58 9.22 11.46
CA ALA A 21 19.26 7.81 11.50
C ALA A 21 17.74 7.56 11.60
N GLY A 22 17.05 8.38 12.40
CA GLY A 22 15.58 8.37 12.52
C GLY A 22 14.88 8.73 11.21
N ILE A 23 15.34 9.78 10.52
CA ILE A 23 14.80 10.20 9.22
C ILE A 23 15.03 9.12 8.15
N ALA A 24 16.21 8.52 8.09
CA ALA A 24 16.50 7.43 7.16
C ALA A 24 15.58 6.23 7.41
N SER A 25 15.40 5.86 8.67
CA SER A 25 14.49 4.81 9.12
C SER A 25 13.02 5.10 8.78
N ALA A 26 12.58 6.35 8.90
CA ALA A 26 11.23 6.76 8.54
C ALA A 26 11.01 6.74 7.02
N ARG A 27 11.99 7.23 6.24
CA ARG A 27 11.94 7.18 4.76
C ARG A 27 11.85 5.75 4.24
N GLN A 28 12.61 4.83 4.83
CA GLN A 28 12.55 3.41 4.46
C GLN A 28 11.17 2.83 4.74
N ARG A 29 10.62 3.06 5.94
CA ARG A 29 9.26 2.62 6.29
C ARG A 29 8.18 3.25 5.41
N ILE A 30 8.32 4.52 5.03
CA ILE A 30 7.40 5.18 4.09
C ILE A 30 7.52 4.59 2.69
N LYS A 31 8.73 4.22 2.24
CA LYS A 31 8.95 3.53 0.96
C LYS A 31 8.33 2.12 0.97
N GLU A 32 8.44 1.41 2.09
CA GLU A 32 7.78 0.12 2.31
C GLU A 32 6.25 0.26 2.49
N ALA A 33 5.75 1.38 3.01
CA ALA A 33 4.32 1.65 3.09
C ALA A 33 3.76 2.15 1.75
N LYS A 34 4.57 2.85 0.95
CA LYS A 34 4.31 3.16 -0.46
C LYS A 34 4.63 1.95 -1.34
N ILE A 35 4.18 0.75 -0.95
CA ILE A 35 3.85 -0.31 -1.91
C ILE A 35 2.57 0.14 -2.62
N GLY A 36 2.69 1.24 -3.36
CA GLY A 36 1.67 1.76 -4.24
C GLY A 36 1.77 0.96 -5.52
N TRP A 37 1.24 -0.26 -5.50
CA TRP A 37 1.05 -1.02 -6.72
C TRP A 37 0.10 -0.27 -7.65
N ASP A 38 0.45 -0.23 -8.93
CA ASP A 38 -0.32 0.39 -10.00
C ASP A 38 -1.31 -0.64 -10.58
N PRO A 39 -2.63 -0.45 -10.37
CA PRO A 39 -3.64 -1.35 -10.90
C PRO A 39 -3.70 -1.38 -12.42
N ASP A 40 -3.25 -0.34 -13.13
CA ASP A 40 -3.35 -0.22 -14.59
C ASP A 40 -2.24 -0.99 -15.31
N GLN A 41 -1.14 -1.31 -14.62
CA GLN A 41 -0.07 -2.17 -15.12
C GLN A 41 -0.42 -3.67 -15.07
N ILE A 42 -1.50 -4.03 -14.38
CA ILE A 42 -1.94 -5.40 -14.19
C ILE A 42 -2.89 -5.79 -15.33
N LYS A 43 -2.72 -6.98 -15.91
CA LYS A 43 -3.64 -7.49 -16.92
C LYS A 43 -4.94 -7.94 -16.28
N TRP A 44 -6.05 -7.28 -16.63
CA TRP A 44 -7.37 -7.60 -16.13
C TRP A 44 -8.22 -8.26 -17.22
N GLU A 45 -8.80 -9.40 -16.88
CA GLU A 45 -9.81 -10.08 -17.69
C GLU A 45 -11.20 -9.70 -17.19
N GLU A 46 -12.05 -9.20 -18.08
CA GLU A 46 -13.46 -8.95 -17.77
C GLU A 46 -14.24 -10.26 -17.74
N THR A 47 -14.98 -10.48 -16.67
CA THR A 47 -15.74 -11.70 -16.45
C THR A 47 -17.07 -11.38 -15.77
N GLN A 48 -18.05 -12.28 -15.92
CA GLN A 48 -19.38 -12.11 -15.35
C GLN A 48 -19.55 -13.03 -14.15
N GLY A 49 -19.85 -12.42 -12.99
CA GLY A 49 -20.13 -13.15 -11.76
C GLY A 49 -21.60 -13.15 -11.40
N THR A 50 -21.93 -13.87 -10.34
CA THR A 50 -23.27 -13.90 -9.74
C THR A 50 -23.76 -12.52 -9.29
N SER A 51 -22.84 -11.59 -9.01
CA SER A 51 -23.14 -10.21 -8.56
C SER A 51 -22.91 -9.15 -9.64
N GLY A 52 -22.81 -9.54 -10.92
CA GLY A 52 -22.57 -8.65 -12.04
C GLY A 52 -21.15 -8.74 -12.63
N PRO A 53 -20.80 -7.86 -13.58
CA PRO A 53 -19.50 -7.85 -14.23
C PRO A 53 -18.40 -7.45 -13.24
N TYR A 54 -17.28 -8.16 -13.29
CA TYR A 54 -16.08 -7.84 -12.53
C TYR A 54 -14.84 -8.12 -13.36
N GLN A 55 -13.70 -7.60 -12.91
CA GLN A 55 -12.41 -7.85 -13.54
C GLN A 55 -11.61 -8.80 -12.65
N ARG A 56 -10.96 -9.80 -13.23
CA ARG A 56 -10.06 -10.71 -12.52
C ARG A 56 -8.66 -10.68 -13.13
N SER A 57 -7.65 -10.95 -12.34
CA SER A 57 -6.27 -11.07 -12.79
C SER A 57 -5.58 -12.23 -12.09
N GLU A 58 -4.78 -12.96 -12.85
CA GLU A 58 -3.97 -14.10 -12.42
C GLU A 58 -2.50 -13.91 -12.86
N ASP A 59 -2.08 -12.64 -13.06
CA ASP A 59 -0.78 -12.29 -13.61
C ASP A 59 0.33 -12.38 -12.54
N THR A 60 0.58 -13.59 -12.04
CA THR A 60 1.56 -13.88 -10.99
C THR A 60 3.01 -13.57 -11.41
N ASN A 61 3.26 -13.29 -12.70
CA ASN A 61 4.57 -12.90 -13.20
C ASN A 61 4.82 -11.40 -13.09
N ASN A 62 3.77 -10.58 -12.96
CA ASN A 62 3.88 -9.14 -12.88
C ASN A 62 4.28 -8.69 -11.45
N PRO A 63 5.33 -7.86 -11.29
CA PRO A 63 5.74 -7.35 -9.96
C PRO A 63 4.62 -6.56 -9.27
N GLU A 64 3.81 -5.81 -10.02
CA GLU A 64 2.69 -5.01 -9.48
C GLU A 64 1.59 -5.92 -8.93
N PHE A 65 1.31 -7.04 -9.60
CA PHE A 65 0.35 -8.02 -9.13
C PHE A 65 0.82 -8.69 -7.83
N LYS A 66 2.11 -9.03 -7.72
CA LYS A 66 2.68 -9.58 -6.48
C LYS A 66 2.60 -8.59 -5.31
N ALA A 67 2.89 -7.33 -5.58
CA ALA A 67 2.77 -6.25 -4.60
C ALA A 67 1.32 -6.08 -4.13
N MET A 68 0.36 -6.05 -5.06
CA MET A 68 -1.08 -6.01 -4.76
C MET A 68 -1.53 -7.24 -3.96
N LEU A 69 -1.08 -8.44 -4.31
CA LEU A 69 -1.46 -9.67 -3.63
C LEU A 69 -0.97 -9.67 -2.18
N LYS A 70 0.27 -9.25 -1.94
CA LYS A 70 0.84 -9.12 -0.60
C LYS A 70 0.07 -8.10 0.25
N ASP A 71 -0.28 -6.97 -0.35
CA ASP A 71 -1.06 -5.91 0.30
C ASP A 71 -2.47 -6.39 0.66
N LEU A 72 -3.16 -7.05 -0.27
CA LEU A 72 -4.45 -7.68 0.00
C LEU A 72 -4.35 -8.75 1.09
N GLN A 73 -3.32 -9.60 1.10
CA GLN A 73 -3.10 -10.60 2.16
C GLN A 73 -2.90 -9.93 3.53
N ALA A 74 -2.14 -8.84 3.61
CA ALA A 74 -1.97 -8.06 4.83
C ALA A 74 -3.29 -7.45 5.32
N HIS A 75 -4.24 -7.18 4.42
CA HIS A 75 -5.56 -6.61 4.69
C HIS A 75 -6.70 -7.65 4.76
N ASN A 76 -6.42 -8.90 5.18
CA ASN A 76 -7.41 -9.99 5.27
C ASN A 76 -8.10 -10.36 3.93
N GLY A 77 -7.37 -10.21 2.82
CA GLY A 77 -7.78 -10.60 1.48
C GLY A 77 -8.76 -9.66 0.79
N LYS A 78 -9.03 -8.47 1.35
CA LYS A 78 -9.95 -7.47 0.78
C LYS A 78 -9.44 -6.06 1.02
N LEU A 79 -9.44 -5.24 -0.02
CA LEU A 79 -8.99 -3.86 0.08
C LEU A 79 -9.85 -2.95 -0.79
N THR A 80 -10.09 -1.72 -0.33
CA THR A 80 -10.68 -0.67 -1.17
C THR A 80 -9.62 0.41 -1.39
N LYS A 81 -9.29 0.68 -2.66
CA LYS A 81 -8.30 1.67 -3.06
C LYS A 81 -8.83 2.45 -4.26
N GLU A 82 -8.77 3.78 -4.21
CA GLU A 82 -9.11 4.67 -5.34
C GLU A 82 -10.50 4.41 -5.97
N GLY A 83 -11.50 4.08 -5.15
CA GLY A 83 -12.88 3.81 -5.61
C GLY A 83 -13.09 2.41 -6.20
N TRP A 84 -12.05 1.58 -6.23
CA TRP A 84 -12.12 0.18 -6.61
C TRP A 84 -12.09 -0.72 -5.38
N PHE A 85 -12.90 -1.78 -5.43
CA PHE A 85 -12.90 -2.84 -4.44
C PHE A 85 -12.14 -4.04 -5.01
N TYR A 86 -11.11 -4.46 -4.29
CA TYR A 86 -10.23 -5.58 -4.62
C TYR A 86 -10.42 -6.71 -3.62
N TRP A 87 -10.35 -7.96 -4.07
CA TRP A 87 -10.40 -9.13 -3.21
C TRP A 87 -9.60 -10.30 -3.77
N ILE A 88 -9.07 -11.14 -2.89
CA ILE A 88 -8.42 -12.40 -3.24
C ILE A 88 -9.46 -13.52 -3.30
N PHE A 89 -9.35 -14.39 -4.30
CA PHE A 89 -10.16 -15.61 -4.42
C PHE A 89 -9.65 -16.72 -3.49
N GLN A 90 -10.46 -17.77 -3.27
CA GLN A 90 -10.10 -18.88 -2.37
C GLN A 90 -8.81 -19.62 -2.78
N ASN A 91 -8.41 -19.54 -4.06
CA ASN A 91 -7.15 -20.11 -4.54
C ASN A 91 -5.91 -19.30 -4.13
N ALA A 92 -6.07 -18.15 -3.47
CA ALA A 92 -5.01 -17.25 -3.01
C ALA A 92 -4.07 -16.70 -4.10
N THR A 93 -4.34 -16.97 -5.37
CA THR A 93 -3.52 -16.58 -6.53
C THR A 93 -4.26 -15.70 -7.52
N THR A 94 -5.59 -15.70 -7.50
CA THR A 94 -6.42 -14.82 -8.35
C THR A 94 -6.92 -13.63 -7.53
N VAL A 95 -6.86 -12.45 -8.14
CA VAL A 95 -7.42 -11.22 -7.56
C VAL A 95 -8.57 -10.73 -8.43
N GLY A 96 -9.68 -10.39 -7.80
CA GLY A 96 -10.79 -9.68 -8.42
C GLY A 96 -10.76 -8.20 -8.09
N ARG A 97 -11.18 -7.36 -9.03
CA ARG A 97 -11.51 -5.96 -8.79
C ARG A 97 -12.87 -5.60 -9.38
N LYS A 98 -13.57 -4.67 -8.73
CA LYS A 98 -14.79 -4.05 -9.26
C LYS A 98 -14.85 -2.59 -8.85
N LYS A 99 -15.40 -1.73 -9.72
CA LYS A 99 -15.71 -0.36 -9.31
C LYS A 99 -16.76 -0.43 -8.20
N ARG A 100 -16.46 0.17 -7.06
CA ARG A 100 -17.49 0.41 -6.07
C ARG A 100 -18.27 1.60 -6.61
N ASN A 101 -19.46 1.35 -7.16
CA ASN A 101 -20.39 2.44 -7.43
C ASN A 101 -20.42 3.29 -6.16
N GLN A 102 -20.04 4.56 -6.27
CA GLN A 102 -20.18 5.51 -5.19
C GLN A 102 -21.63 5.39 -4.74
N THR A 103 -21.86 4.81 -3.57
CA THR A 103 -23.17 4.89 -2.96
C THR A 103 -23.41 6.38 -2.83
N PRO A 104 -24.42 6.97 -3.50
CA PRO A 104 -24.72 8.37 -3.32
C PRO A 104 -24.92 8.56 -1.81
N ALA A 105 -24.29 9.61 -1.28
CA ALA A 105 -24.37 9.98 0.12
C ALA A 105 -25.77 9.68 0.67
N THR A 106 -25.78 8.90 1.75
CA THR A 106 -26.94 8.55 2.57
C THR A 106 -27.91 9.73 2.60
N LYS A 107 -29.07 9.62 1.92
CA LYS A 107 -30.21 10.49 2.21
C LYS A 107 -30.70 10.11 3.60
N THR A 108 -30.18 10.81 4.60
CA THR A 108 -30.79 10.88 5.93
C THR A 108 -32.21 11.39 5.73
N LYS A 109 -33.17 10.56 6.15
CA LYS A 109 -34.60 10.90 6.18
C LYS A 109 -34.91 11.63 7.48
#